data_AF-A0A1Q7M5J9-F1
#
_entry.id   AF-A0A1Q7M5J9-F1
#
_cell.length_a   1.000
_cell.length_b   1.000
_cell.length_c   1.000
_cell.angle_alpha   90.00
_cell.angle_beta   90.00
_cell.angle_gamma   90.00
#
_symmetry.space_group_name_H-M   'P 1'
#
loop_
_entity.id
_entity.type
_entity.pdbx_description
1 polymer ?
#
loop_
_entity_poly.entity_id
_entity_poly.type
_entity_poly.pdbx_seq_one_letter_code
_entity_poly.pdbx_strand_id
1 'polypeptide(L)'
;MVAFAVWENHAAEPILTLHLFENRAFTVAVVLSFLVGIALFGALTFLPLYAQGVLGYSAQDSGLVLAPLMVGFVLGSLVGGQLTTRTGRYKLQTVIGMVVAVVGMFLLSRLSADSTFSQALVAMVVTGVGVGAVFPTLSVVVQSAFPYRMLGTANAGRQFFNNLGAVVGVPVMATIVIETLKNELPRHLPATIGSKLAGSIASGAEGLIAGQNQGLSQAFGRLPPAIIHDVLSAVRVSLAIGVERAFFLGTALAALGVVVALFLPEIPLRGTIQDHPTS
;
A
#
# COMPACT_ATOMS: atom_id res chain seq x y z
N MET A 1 18.77 17.17 1.55
CA MET A 1 18.66 16.12 0.50
C MET A 1 19.62 16.34 -0.66
N VAL A 2 19.79 17.57 -1.18
CA VAL A 2 20.79 17.86 -2.25
C VAL A 2 22.24 17.56 -1.83
N ALA A 3 22.62 17.82 -0.57
CA ALA A 3 23.96 17.51 -0.06
C ALA A 3 24.27 16.00 0.00
N PHE A 4 23.26 15.14 0.19
CA PHE A 4 23.42 13.69 0.17
C PHE A 4 23.62 13.18 -1.26
N ALA A 5 22.84 13.71 -2.22
CA ALA A 5 22.98 13.36 -3.64
C ALA A 5 24.35 13.76 -4.24
N VAL A 6 24.94 14.88 -3.79
CA VAL A 6 26.28 15.31 -4.23
C VAL A 6 27.39 14.47 -3.58
N TRP A 7 27.20 14.06 -2.32
CA TRP A 7 28.17 13.21 -1.60
C TRP A 7 28.16 11.75 -2.09
N GLU A 8 26.99 11.22 -2.43
CA GLU A 8 26.81 9.86 -2.94
C GLU A 8 27.48 9.67 -4.33
N ASN A 9 27.57 10.74 -5.12
CA ASN A 9 28.35 10.76 -6.37
C ASN A 9 29.88 10.66 -6.17
N HIS A 10 30.37 10.81 -4.94
CA HIS A 10 31.79 10.69 -4.57
C HIS A 10 32.10 9.46 -3.69
N ALA A 11 31.08 8.67 -3.33
CA ALA A 11 31.27 7.43 -2.57
C ALA A 11 31.72 6.30 -3.50
N ALA A 12 32.67 5.48 -3.04
CA ALA A 12 33.26 4.39 -3.84
C ALA A 12 32.25 3.27 -4.24
N GLU A 13 31.11 3.19 -3.54
CA GLU A 13 29.99 2.30 -3.86
C GLU A 13 28.66 3.07 -3.68
N PRO A 14 28.20 3.85 -4.68
CA PRO A 14 26.90 4.51 -4.63
C PRO A 14 25.78 3.46 -4.61
N ILE A 15 24.90 3.50 -3.59
CA ILE A 15 23.74 2.58 -3.49
C ILE A 15 22.78 2.81 -4.66
N LEU A 16 22.73 4.05 -5.17
CA LEU A 16 21.91 4.44 -6.31
C LEU A 16 22.77 5.12 -7.39
N THR A 17 23.36 4.34 -8.29
CA THR A 17 24.05 4.89 -9.46
C THR A 17 23.00 5.52 -10.40
N LEU A 18 23.03 6.85 -10.54
CA LEU A 18 22.10 7.61 -11.39
C LEU A 18 22.02 7.10 -12.83
N HIS A 19 23.10 6.47 -13.31
CA HIS A 19 23.19 5.83 -14.63
C HIS A 19 22.14 4.70 -14.83
N LEU A 20 21.62 4.08 -13.75
CA LEU A 20 20.56 3.09 -13.85
C LEU A 20 19.25 3.68 -14.43
N PHE A 21 18.98 4.97 -14.19
CA PHE A 21 17.77 5.66 -14.66
C PHE A 21 17.79 6.00 -16.15
N GLU A 22 18.94 5.91 -16.79
CA GLU A 22 19.05 6.05 -18.25
C GLU A 22 18.33 4.90 -18.96
N ASN A 23 18.22 3.74 -18.30
CA ASN A 23 17.43 2.62 -18.80
C ASN A 23 15.93 2.84 -18.54
N ARG A 24 15.15 2.99 -19.61
CA ARG A 24 13.69 3.18 -19.55
C ARG A 24 12.97 2.06 -18.78
N ALA A 25 13.40 0.80 -18.91
CA ALA A 25 12.78 -0.32 -18.21
C ALA A 25 12.97 -0.21 -16.69
N PHE A 26 14.16 0.22 -16.27
CA PHE A 26 14.48 0.48 -14.87
C PHE A 26 13.63 1.62 -14.30
N THR A 27 13.58 2.75 -14.99
CA THR A 27 12.83 3.92 -14.54
C THR A 27 11.35 3.61 -14.39
N VAL A 28 10.74 2.90 -15.34
CA VAL A 28 9.34 2.45 -15.22
C VAL A 28 9.17 1.46 -14.06
N ALA A 29 10.09 0.49 -13.89
CA ALA A 29 10.01 -0.49 -12.80
C ALA A 29 10.15 0.15 -11.41
N VAL A 30 10.97 1.20 -11.29
CA VAL A 30 11.15 2.00 -10.08
C VAL A 30 9.87 2.78 -9.75
N VAL A 31 9.29 3.48 -10.73
CA VAL A 31 8.03 4.22 -10.53
C VAL A 31 6.88 3.27 -10.15
N LEU A 32 6.77 2.13 -10.82
CA LEU A 32 5.78 1.11 -10.45
C LEU A 32 6.04 0.55 -9.06
N SER A 33 7.30 0.30 -8.69
CA SER A 33 7.66 -0.20 -7.36
C SER A 33 7.29 0.79 -6.25
N PHE A 34 7.46 2.10 -6.51
CA PHE A 34 7.02 3.17 -5.62
C PHE A 34 5.49 3.17 -5.45
N LEU A 35 4.73 3.14 -6.55
CA LEU A 35 3.26 3.14 -6.52
C LEU A 35 2.69 1.87 -5.85
N VAL A 36 3.25 0.70 -6.17
CA VAL A 36 2.92 -0.57 -5.52
C VAL A 36 3.27 -0.53 -4.03
N GLY A 37 4.36 0.16 -3.66
CA GLY A 37 4.72 0.40 -2.26
C GLY A 37 3.63 1.16 -1.52
N ILE A 38 3.18 2.30 -2.07
CA ILE A 38 2.06 3.06 -1.49
C ILE A 38 0.83 2.17 -1.30
N ALA A 39 0.47 1.40 -2.33
CA ALA A 39 -0.71 0.55 -2.29
C ALA A 39 -0.59 -0.56 -1.23
N LEU A 40 0.48 -1.34 -1.27
CA LEU A 40 0.68 -2.48 -0.39
C LEU A 40 0.78 -2.04 1.07
N PHE A 41 1.65 -1.08 1.36
CA PHE A 41 1.87 -0.62 2.73
C PHE A 41 0.69 0.19 3.26
N GLY A 42 0.01 0.96 2.41
CA GLY A 42 -1.27 1.59 2.76
C GLY A 42 -2.31 0.55 3.19
N ALA A 43 -2.51 -0.52 2.41
CA ALA A 43 -3.42 -1.59 2.79
C ALA A 43 -3.00 -2.28 4.10
N LEU A 44 -1.71 -2.57 4.28
CA LEU A 44 -1.19 -3.20 5.50
C LEU A 44 -1.35 -2.33 6.75
N THR A 45 -1.33 -1.00 6.61
CA THR A 45 -1.54 -0.07 7.73
C THR A 45 -3.02 0.15 8.04
N PHE A 46 -3.84 0.40 7.02
CA PHE A 46 -5.23 0.84 7.24
C PHE A 46 -6.25 -0.30 7.34
N LEU A 47 -5.95 -1.52 6.86
CA LEU A 47 -6.84 -2.66 7.05
C LEU A 47 -6.97 -3.13 8.50
N PRO A 48 -5.89 -3.28 9.28
CA PRO A 48 -6.00 -3.60 10.70
C PRO A 48 -6.70 -2.48 11.46
N LEU A 49 -6.41 -1.23 11.11
CA LEU A 49 -7.10 -0.07 11.67
C LEU A 49 -8.61 -0.12 11.43
N TYR A 50 -9.03 -0.46 10.20
CA TYR A 50 -10.43 -0.65 9.86
C TYR A 50 -11.05 -1.81 10.63
N ALA A 51 -10.35 -2.95 10.73
CA ALA A 51 -10.83 -4.10 11.50
C ALA A 51 -11.01 -3.78 12.99
N GLN A 52 -10.07 -3.07 13.61
CA GLN A 52 -10.15 -2.69 15.02
C GLN A 52 -11.19 -1.59 15.26
N GLY A 53 -11.08 -0.49 14.53
CA GLY A 53 -11.87 0.71 14.80
C GLY A 53 -13.25 0.73 14.14
N VAL A 54 -13.46 -0.04 13.06
CA VAL A 54 -14.75 -0.10 12.34
C VAL A 54 -15.50 -1.40 12.63
N LEU A 55 -14.83 -2.56 12.55
CA LEU A 55 -15.48 -3.86 12.79
C LEU A 55 -15.49 -4.27 14.27
N GLY A 56 -14.73 -3.58 15.13
CA GLY A 56 -14.67 -3.88 16.56
C GLY A 56 -13.87 -5.15 16.90
N TYR A 57 -13.03 -5.64 15.99
CA TYR A 57 -12.17 -6.78 16.26
C TYR A 57 -11.06 -6.43 17.25
N SER A 58 -10.59 -7.44 17.98
CA SER A 58 -9.45 -7.26 18.88
C SER A 58 -8.18 -6.91 18.11
N ALA A 59 -7.19 -6.35 18.81
CA ALA A 59 -5.87 -6.10 18.21
C ALA A 59 -5.21 -7.39 17.68
N GLN A 60 -5.51 -8.54 18.29
CA GLN A 60 -5.00 -9.84 17.84
C GLN A 60 -5.73 -10.34 16.58
N ASP A 61 -7.06 -10.25 16.56
CA ASP A 61 -7.87 -10.74 15.43
C ASP A 61 -7.72 -9.86 14.18
N SER A 62 -7.57 -8.55 14.36
CA SER A 62 -7.31 -7.61 13.27
C SER A 62 -5.98 -7.84 12.55
N GLY A 63 -4.98 -8.45 13.20
CA GLY A 63 -3.78 -8.92 12.54
C GLY A 63 -4.06 -10.10 11.61
N LEU A 64 -4.96 -11.01 12.01
CA LEU A 64 -5.38 -12.16 11.19
C LEU A 64 -6.21 -11.73 9.97
N VAL A 65 -6.85 -10.56 10.01
CA VAL A 65 -7.58 -9.98 8.86
C VAL A 65 -6.66 -9.71 7.67
N LEU A 66 -5.34 -9.63 7.86
CA LEU A 66 -4.38 -9.51 6.76
C LEU A 66 -4.15 -10.82 6.00
N ALA A 67 -4.53 -11.97 6.57
CA ALA A 67 -4.26 -13.28 5.98
C ALA A 67 -4.85 -13.45 4.56
N PRO A 68 -6.11 -13.08 4.27
CA PRO A 68 -6.66 -13.16 2.92
C PRO A 68 -5.91 -12.31 1.89
N LEU A 69 -5.43 -11.12 2.31
CA LEU A 69 -4.61 -10.27 1.46
C LEU A 69 -3.28 -10.94 1.12
N MET A 70 -2.61 -11.52 2.13
CA MET A 70 -1.35 -12.25 1.93
C MET A 70 -1.54 -13.50 1.07
N VAL A 71 -2.64 -14.23 1.24
CA VAL A 71 -2.99 -15.37 0.38
C VAL A 71 -3.17 -14.90 -1.07
N GLY A 72 -3.94 -13.83 -1.28
CA GLY A 72 -4.07 -13.21 -2.60
C GLY A 72 -2.73 -12.79 -3.18
N PHE A 73 -1.86 -12.17 -2.37
CA PHE A 73 -0.52 -11.74 -2.77
C PHE A 73 0.37 -12.89 -3.22
N VAL A 74 0.38 -14.00 -2.47
CA VAL A 74 1.14 -15.20 -2.83
C VAL A 74 0.60 -15.83 -4.11
N LEU A 75 -0.72 -15.98 -4.24
CA LEU A 75 -1.36 -16.50 -5.45
C LEU A 75 -1.06 -15.62 -6.67
N GLY A 76 -1.21 -14.31 -6.53
CA GLY A 76 -0.85 -13.34 -7.55
C GLY A 76 0.62 -13.44 -7.94
N SER A 77 1.52 -13.57 -6.97
CA SER A 77 2.97 -13.71 -7.23
C SER A 77 3.31 -14.99 -7.99
N LEU A 78 2.70 -16.12 -7.62
CA LEU A 78 2.91 -17.40 -8.28
C LEU A 78 2.41 -17.36 -9.73
N VAL A 79 1.19 -16.89 -9.95
CA VAL A 79 0.59 -16.76 -11.30
C VAL A 79 1.34 -15.71 -12.12
N GLY A 80 1.68 -14.58 -11.50
CA GLY A 80 2.52 -13.48 -11.96
C GLY A 80 3.81 -13.95 -12.60
N GLY A 81 4.62 -14.62 -11.78
CA GLY A 81 5.92 -15.15 -12.16
C GLY A 81 5.81 -16.26 -13.20
N GLN A 82 4.92 -17.25 -13.00
CA GLN A 82 4.76 -18.36 -13.95
C GLN A 82 4.31 -17.89 -15.33
N LEU A 83 3.34 -16.97 -15.40
CA LEU A 83 2.87 -16.46 -16.68
C LEU A 83 3.96 -15.66 -17.39
N THR A 84 4.73 -14.86 -16.65
CA THR A 84 5.87 -14.12 -17.20
C THR A 84 6.92 -15.07 -17.79
N THR A 85 7.30 -16.10 -17.03
CA THR A 85 8.28 -17.12 -17.48
C THR A 85 7.79 -17.90 -18.70
N ARG A 86 6.49 -18.26 -18.75
CA ARG A 86 5.93 -19.03 -19.87
C ARG A 86 5.68 -18.21 -21.13
N THR A 87 5.17 -16.99 -20.99
CA THR A 87 4.76 -16.17 -22.14
C THR A 87 5.89 -15.32 -22.69
N GLY A 88 6.94 -15.06 -21.91
CA GLY A 88 8.00 -14.12 -22.28
C GLY A 88 7.56 -12.65 -22.29
N ARG A 89 6.30 -12.35 -21.99
CA ARG A 89 5.68 -11.03 -22.15
C ARG A 89 5.29 -10.44 -20.80
N TYR A 90 6.26 -9.84 -20.10
CA TYR A 90 6.02 -9.23 -18.80
C TYR A 90 5.17 -7.94 -18.85
N LYS A 91 5.09 -7.25 -20.00
CA LYS A 91 4.33 -5.99 -20.14
C LYS A 91 2.83 -6.20 -19.94
N LEU A 92 2.23 -7.09 -20.74
CA LEU A 92 0.81 -7.38 -20.66
C LEU A 92 0.45 -7.88 -19.25
N GLN A 93 1.29 -8.73 -18.66
CA GLN A 93 1.10 -9.24 -17.31
C GLN A 93 1.12 -8.12 -16.25
N THR A 94 2.07 -7.18 -16.36
CA THR A 94 2.17 -6.04 -15.45
C THR A 94 0.94 -5.14 -15.56
N VAL A 95 0.46 -4.87 -16.78
CA VAL A 95 -0.75 -4.06 -17.00
C VAL A 95 -1.98 -4.74 -16.41
N ILE A 96 -2.19 -6.04 -16.67
CA ILE A 96 -3.32 -6.79 -16.10
C ILE A 96 -3.24 -6.79 -14.57
N GLY A 97 -2.07 -7.09 -14.00
CA GLY A 97 -1.87 -7.07 -12.54
C GLY A 97 -2.16 -5.70 -11.93
N MET A 98 -1.73 -4.61 -12.57
CA MET A 98 -2.05 -3.25 -12.12
C MET A 98 -3.54 -2.93 -12.21
N VAL A 99 -4.23 -3.36 -13.28
CA VAL A 99 -5.69 -3.19 -13.39
C VAL A 99 -6.41 -3.94 -12.28
N VAL A 100 -5.99 -5.18 -11.98
CA VAL A 100 -6.53 -5.95 -10.85
C VAL A 100 -6.25 -5.25 -9.52
N ALA A 101 -5.06 -4.66 -9.35
CA ALA A 101 -4.72 -3.89 -8.15
C ALA A 101 -5.60 -2.63 -8.00
N VAL A 102 -5.92 -1.94 -9.09
CA VAL A 102 -6.87 -0.81 -9.11
C VAL A 102 -8.25 -1.26 -8.69
N VAL A 103 -8.75 -2.37 -9.24
CA VAL A 103 -10.06 -2.92 -8.87
C VAL A 103 -10.08 -3.30 -7.39
N GLY A 104 -9.03 -3.96 -6.90
CA GLY A 104 -8.90 -4.30 -5.48
C GLY A 104 -8.92 -3.07 -4.58
N MET A 105 -8.11 -2.06 -4.91
CA MET A 105 -8.07 -0.80 -4.17
C MET A 105 -9.40 -0.05 -4.19
N PHE A 106 -10.08 -0.06 -5.32
CA PHE A 106 -11.41 0.53 -5.44
C PHE A 106 -12.45 -0.21 -4.61
N LEU A 107 -12.37 -1.54 -4.52
CA LEU A 107 -13.23 -2.32 -3.64
C LEU A 107 -12.95 -2.00 -2.16
N LEU A 108 -11.67 -1.80 -1.79
CA LEU A 108 -11.30 -1.35 -0.45
C LEU A 108 -11.82 0.07 -0.17
N SER A 109 -11.81 0.96 -1.16
CA SER A 109 -12.39 2.31 -1.04
C SER A 109 -13.92 2.32 -1.04
N ARG A 110 -14.59 1.17 -1.07
CA ARG A 110 -16.05 1.05 -0.91
C ARG A 110 -16.42 0.48 0.46
N LEU A 111 -15.44 0.15 1.30
CA LEU A 111 -15.68 -0.32 2.64
C LEU A 111 -16.23 0.81 3.51
N SER A 112 -17.38 0.56 4.10
CA SER A 112 -18.15 1.49 4.91
C SER A 112 -18.42 0.88 6.29
N ALA A 113 -18.93 1.68 7.24
CA ALA A 113 -19.23 1.17 8.58
C ALA A 113 -20.15 -0.06 8.58
N ASP A 114 -21.01 -0.22 7.59
CA ASP A 114 -21.99 -1.33 7.47
C ASP A 114 -21.50 -2.50 6.61
N SER A 115 -20.28 -2.43 6.08
CA SER A 115 -19.74 -3.47 5.21
C SER A 115 -19.52 -4.79 5.96
N THR A 116 -19.91 -5.89 5.33
CA THR A 116 -19.71 -7.24 5.88
C THR A 116 -18.27 -7.71 5.70
N PHE A 117 -17.83 -8.60 6.59
CA PHE A 117 -16.48 -9.19 6.51
C PHE A 117 -16.21 -9.86 5.15
N SER A 118 -17.22 -10.46 4.53
CA SER A 118 -17.09 -11.08 3.20
C SER A 118 -16.74 -10.07 2.10
N GLN A 119 -17.27 -8.84 2.16
CA GLN A 119 -16.92 -7.77 1.21
C GLN A 119 -15.45 -7.36 1.38
N ALA A 120 -15.01 -7.20 2.63
CA ALA A 120 -13.60 -6.92 2.94
C ALA A 120 -12.67 -8.04 2.48
N LEU A 121 -13.06 -9.31 2.69
CA LEU A 121 -12.29 -10.47 2.27
C LEU A 121 -12.08 -10.50 0.75
N VAL A 122 -13.14 -10.27 -0.04
CA VAL A 122 -13.03 -10.21 -1.50
C VAL A 122 -12.12 -9.05 -1.93
N ALA A 123 -12.31 -7.87 -1.36
CA ALA A 123 -11.47 -6.70 -1.67
C ALA A 123 -9.99 -6.94 -1.35
N MET A 124 -9.70 -7.59 -0.21
CA MET A 124 -8.35 -7.96 0.22
C MET A 124 -7.70 -8.97 -0.72
N VAL A 125 -8.41 -10.03 -1.10
CA VAL A 125 -7.90 -11.06 -2.01
C VAL A 125 -7.61 -10.45 -3.38
N VAL A 126 -8.54 -9.65 -3.94
CA VAL A 126 -8.35 -9.01 -5.25
C VAL A 126 -7.16 -8.05 -5.22
N THR A 127 -7.05 -7.23 -4.17
CA THR A 127 -5.91 -6.32 -3.99
C THR A 127 -4.59 -7.09 -3.89
N GLY A 128 -4.57 -8.14 -3.07
CA GLY A 128 -3.42 -9.03 -2.93
C GLY A 128 -3.01 -9.63 -4.27
N VAL A 129 -3.95 -10.21 -5.02
CA VAL A 129 -3.67 -10.82 -6.33
C VAL A 129 -3.07 -9.83 -7.32
N GLY A 130 -3.65 -8.62 -7.43
CA GLY A 130 -3.15 -7.60 -8.35
C GLY A 130 -1.73 -7.14 -8.00
N VAL A 131 -1.53 -6.74 -6.74
CA VAL A 131 -0.23 -6.29 -6.24
C VAL A 131 0.81 -7.41 -6.30
N GLY A 132 0.44 -8.61 -5.89
CA GLY A 132 1.27 -9.80 -5.92
C GLY A 132 1.68 -10.21 -7.32
N ALA A 133 0.83 -10.06 -8.34
CA ALA A 133 1.21 -10.34 -9.73
C ALA A 133 2.27 -9.38 -10.28
N VAL A 134 2.23 -8.12 -9.84
CA VAL A 134 3.15 -7.07 -10.31
C VAL A 134 4.49 -7.14 -9.58
N PHE A 135 4.47 -7.34 -8.27
CA PHE A 135 5.66 -7.23 -7.41
C PHE A 135 6.89 -8.05 -7.86
N PRO A 136 6.80 -9.37 -8.11
CA PRO A 136 7.93 -10.17 -8.59
C PRO A 136 8.24 -9.87 -10.07
N THR A 137 7.25 -9.49 -10.87
CA THR A 137 7.43 -9.15 -12.29
C THR A 137 8.36 -7.95 -12.45
N LEU A 138 8.29 -6.96 -11.56
CA LEU A 138 9.23 -5.83 -11.58
C LEU A 138 10.68 -6.24 -11.34
N SER A 139 10.92 -7.26 -10.49
CA SER A 139 12.26 -7.83 -10.32
C SER A 139 12.74 -8.52 -11.60
N VAL A 140 11.86 -9.22 -12.32
CA VAL A 140 12.18 -9.85 -13.62
C VAL A 140 12.51 -8.80 -14.68
N VAL A 141 11.78 -7.68 -14.71
CA VAL A 141 12.08 -6.55 -15.61
C VAL A 141 13.51 -6.04 -15.37
N VAL A 142 13.87 -5.78 -14.11
CA VAL A 142 15.22 -5.33 -13.76
C VAL A 142 16.27 -6.38 -14.14
N GLN A 143 15.98 -7.66 -13.93
CA GLN A 143 16.85 -8.76 -14.34
C GLN A 143 17.08 -8.82 -15.85
N SER A 144 16.05 -8.53 -16.65
CA SER A 144 16.15 -8.51 -18.11
C SER A 144 16.91 -7.28 -18.65
N ALA A 145 16.92 -6.18 -17.91
CA ALA A 145 17.44 -4.89 -18.36
C ALA A 145 18.96 -4.69 -18.09
N PHE A 146 19.55 -5.46 -17.18
CA PHE A 146 20.94 -5.26 -16.74
C PHE A 146 21.78 -6.56 -16.75
N PRO A 147 23.12 -6.46 -16.86
CA PRO A 147 24.01 -7.59 -16.70
C PRO A 147 24.06 -8.09 -15.24
N TYR A 148 24.36 -9.39 -15.05
CA TYR A 148 24.37 -10.06 -13.73
C TYR A 148 25.12 -9.29 -12.63
N ARG A 149 26.26 -8.68 -12.97
CA ARG A 149 27.10 -7.91 -12.04
C ARG A 149 26.38 -6.70 -11.42
N MET A 150 25.37 -6.14 -12.08
CA MET A 150 24.63 -4.95 -11.65
C MET A 150 23.25 -5.27 -11.05
N LEU A 151 22.82 -6.54 -11.07
CA LEU A 151 21.49 -6.93 -10.61
C LEU A 151 21.27 -6.71 -9.11
N GLY A 152 22.33 -6.83 -8.30
CA GLY A 152 22.27 -6.54 -6.86
C GLY A 152 21.90 -5.07 -6.63
N THR A 153 22.69 -4.14 -7.19
CA THR A 153 22.47 -2.69 -7.08
C THR A 153 21.13 -2.27 -7.67
N ALA A 154 20.76 -2.80 -8.84
CA ALA A 154 19.49 -2.43 -9.48
C ALA A 154 18.27 -2.93 -8.69
N ASN A 155 18.28 -4.17 -8.17
CA ASN A 155 17.18 -4.65 -7.32
C ASN A 155 17.12 -3.92 -5.98
N ALA A 156 18.28 -3.62 -5.37
CA ALA A 156 18.33 -2.82 -4.16
C ALA A 156 17.73 -1.43 -4.39
N GLY A 157 18.09 -0.76 -5.49
CA GLY A 157 17.49 0.51 -5.89
C GLY A 157 15.98 0.41 -6.06
N ARG A 158 15.48 -0.60 -6.79
CA ARG A 158 14.04 -0.85 -6.93
C ARG A 158 13.35 -1.03 -5.57
N GLN A 159 13.93 -1.83 -4.68
CA GLN A 159 13.37 -2.09 -3.35
C GLN A 159 13.41 -0.83 -2.46
N PHE A 160 14.44 0.01 -2.60
CA PHE A 160 14.53 1.29 -1.92
C PHE A 160 13.35 2.21 -2.31
N PHE A 161 13.03 2.31 -3.61
CA PHE A 161 11.86 3.10 -4.05
C PHE A 161 10.53 2.50 -3.60
N ASN A 162 10.43 1.17 -3.51
CA ASN A 162 9.26 0.54 -2.91
C ASN A 162 9.07 0.94 -1.44
N ASN A 163 10.15 0.92 -0.66
CA ASN A 163 10.13 1.38 0.73
C ASN A 163 9.88 2.89 0.84
N LEU A 164 10.42 3.71 -0.08
CA LEU A 164 10.07 5.13 -0.17
C LEU A 164 8.57 5.34 -0.41
N GLY A 165 7.96 4.50 -1.26
CA GLY A 165 6.52 4.48 -1.46
C GLY A 165 5.76 4.27 -0.15
N ALA A 166 6.23 3.36 0.71
CA ALA A 166 5.65 3.15 2.03
C ALA A 166 5.80 4.39 2.93
N VAL A 167 7.03 4.92 3.02
CA VAL A 167 7.39 6.03 3.90
C VAL A 167 6.69 7.33 3.51
N VAL A 168 6.43 7.55 2.22
CA VAL A 168 5.69 8.73 1.74
C VAL A 168 4.19 8.49 1.71
N GLY A 169 3.76 7.32 1.24
CA GLY A 169 2.36 7.00 1.01
C GLY A 169 1.55 6.86 2.30
N VAL A 170 2.07 6.13 3.28
CA VAL A 170 1.34 5.86 4.52
C VAL A 170 1.05 7.13 5.31
N PRO A 171 1.99 8.08 5.51
CA PRO A 171 1.69 9.35 6.17
C PRO A 171 0.69 10.20 5.40
N VAL A 172 0.76 10.27 4.07
CA VAL A 172 -0.21 11.04 3.27
C VAL A 172 -1.62 10.48 3.45
N MET A 173 -1.77 9.16 3.36
CA MET A 173 -3.05 8.49 3.63
C MET A 173 -3.49 8.69 5.08
N ALA A 174 -2.57 8.64 6.05
CA ALA A 174 -2.86 8.85 7.46
C ALA A 174 -3.37 10.28 7.71
N THR A 175 -2.74 11.29 7.10
CA THR A 175 -3.20 12.68 7.16
C THR A 175 -4.63 12.81 6.66
N ILE A 176 -4.99 12.13 5.56
CA ILE A 176 -6.37 12.12 5.05
C ILE A 176 -7.35 11.51 6.07
N VAL A 177 -6.98 10.39 6.70
CA VAL A 177 -7.81 9.76 7.74
C VAL A 177 -7.98 10.71 8.93
N ILE A 178 -6.89 11.33 9.39
CA ILE A 178 -6.86 12.23 10.54
C ILE A 178 -7.68 13.50 10.28
N GLU A 179 -7.50 14.14 9.13
CA GLU A 179 -8.27 15.32 8.75
C GLU A 179 -9.75 15.00 8.57
N THR A 180 -10.07 13.85 7.98
CA THR A 180 -11.44 13.38 7.86
C THR A 180 -12.05 13.13 9.22
N LEU A 181 -11.33 12.49 10.13
CA LEU A 181 -11.76 12.29 11.51
C LEU A 181 -12.04 13.63 12.21
N LYS A 182 -11.16 14.62 12.09
CA LYS A 182 -11.37 15.97 12.67
C LYS A 182 -12.62 16.67 12.15
N ASN A 183 -12.94 16.47 10.88
CA ASN A 183 -14.05 17.13 10.22
C ASN A 183 -15.39 16.39 10.39
N GLU A 184 -15.38 15.06 10.40
CA GLU A 184 -16.60 14.24 10.47
C GLU A 184 -16.99 13.91 11.93
N LEU A 185 -16.02 13.76 12.84
CA LEU A 185 -16.31 13.37 14.22
C LEU A 185 -17.24 14.36 14.93
N PRO A 186 -17.02 15.69 14.87
CA PRO A 186 -17.93 16.66 15.49
C PRO A 186 -19.35 16.64 14.92
N ARG A 187 -19.55 16.15 13.69
CA ARG A 187 -20.88 16.07 13.05
C ARG A 187 -21.69 14.88 13.54
N HIS A 188 -21.02 13.83 14.00
CA HIS A 188 -21.66 12.61 14.48
C HIS A 188 -21.68 12.52 16.02
N LEU A 189 -20.92 13.37 16.72
CA LEU A 189 -20.95 13.44 18.17
C LEU A 189 -22.27 14.09 18.65
N PRO A 190 -22.87 13.60 19.75
CA PRO A 190 -24.01 14.25 20.36
C PRO A 190 -23.63 15.65 20.85
N ALA A 191 -24.55 16.61 20.67
CA ALA A 191 -24.35 18.03 21.00
C ALA A 191 -24.03 18.29 22.50
N THR A 192 -24.22 17.29 23.36
CA THR A 192 -23.88 17.30 24.78
C THR A 192 -22.37 17.21 25.04
N ILE A 193 -21.56 16.81 24.04
CA ILE A 193 -20.12 16.68 24.17
C ILE A 193 -19.45 18.02 23.85
N GLY A 194 -18.86 18.64 24.88
CA GLY A 194 -18.09 19.87 24.72
C GLY A 194 -16.85 19.69 23.83
N SER A 195 -16.41 20.78 23.19
CA SER A 195 -15.30 20.80 22.22
C SER A 195 -13.98 20.25 22.74
N LYS A 196 -13.68 20.40 24.04
CA LYS A 196 -12.48 19.84 24.68
C LYS A 196 -12.48 18.30 24.72
N LEU A 197 -13.64 17.70 25.00
CA LEU A 197 -13.77 16.24 25.04
C LEU A 197 -13.79 15.67 23.63
N ALA A 198 -14.47 16.34 22.68
CA ALA A 198 -14.41 16.01 21.26
C ALA A 198 -12.96 16.01 20.72
N GLY A 199 -12.17 17.03 21.07
CA GLY A 199 -10.74 17.08 20.70
C GLY A 199 -9.92 15.96 21.34
N SER A 200 -10.22 15.57 22.59
CA SER A 200 -9.56 14.43 23.25
C SER A 200 -9.88 13.11 22.56
N ILE A 201 -11.14 12.88 22.17
CA ILE A 201 -11.57 11.70 21.42
C ILE A 201 -10.89 11.66 20.04
N ALA A 202 -10.83 12.80 19.34
CA ALA A 202 -10.13 12.92 18.06
C ALA A 202 -8.66 12.53 18.20
N SER A 203 -7.94 13.11 19.18
CA SER A 203 -6.52 12.76 19.43
C SER A 203 -6.32 11.29 19.84
N GLY A 204 -7.27 10.72 20.58
CA GLY A 204 -7.23 9.30 20.93
C GLY A 204 -7.41 8.39 19.72
N ALA A 205 -8.31 8.75 18.80
CA ALA A 205 -8.54 8.03 17.56
C ALA A 205 -7.41 8.22 16.53
N GLU A 206 -6.69 9.35 16.55
CA GLU A 206 -5.40 9.49 15.84
C GLU A 206 -4.38 8.47 16.36
N GLY A 207 -4.36 8.23 17.68
CA GLY A 207 -3.51 7.23 18.32
C GLY A 207 -3.69 5.81 17.78
N LEU A 208 -4.90 5.43 17.35
CA LEU A 208 -5.15 4.12 16.74
C LEU A 208 -4.33 3.88 15.47
N ILE A 209 -4.09 4.93 14.68
CA ILE A 209 -3.28 4.84 13.45
C ILE A 209 -1.82 4.50 13.81
N ALA A 210 -1.35 5.00 14.95
CA ALA A 210 -0.04 4.67 15.50
C ALA A 210 -0.03 3.35 16.31
N GLY A 211 -1.13 2.59 16.33
CA GLY A 211 -1.27 1.38 17.13
C GLY A 211 -1.39 1.62 18.65
N GLN A 212 -1.75 2.84 19.06
CA GLN A 212 -1.87 3.25 20.45
C GLN A 212 -3.32 3.45 20.86
N ASN A 213 -3.83 2.58 21.73
CA ASN A 213 -5.24 2.63 22.17
C ASN A 213 -5.44 3.44 23.46
N GLN A 214 -4.35 3.88 24.10
CA GLN A 214 -4.38 4.52 25.42
C GLN A 214 -5.16 5.84 25.43
N GLY A 215 -5.04 6.63 24.35
CA GLY A 215 -5.71 7.93 24.25
C GLY A 215 -7.25 7.81 24.22
N LEU A 216 -7.77 6.84 23.46
CA LEU A 216 -9.21 6.56 23.43
C LEU A 216 -9.72 6.02 24.76
N SER A 217 -9.00 5.09 25.40
CA SER A 217 -9.41 4.55 26.71
C SER A 217 -9.50 5.65 27.78
N GLN A 218 -8.57 6.61 27.78
CA GLN A 218 -8.62 7.76 28.70
C GLN A 218 -9.78 8.72 28.40
N ALA A 219 -10.11 8.92 27.12
CA ALA A 219 -11.26 9.73 26.72
C ALA A 219 -12.58 9.07 27.14
N PHE A 220 -12.69 7.75 26.98
CA PHE A 220 -13.86 6.97 27.40
C PHE A 220 -14.07 6.95 28.91
N GLY A 221 -13.00 6.91 29.72
CA GLY A 221 -13.12 6.97 31.18
C GLY A 221 -13.73 8.28 31.72
N ARG A 222 -13.82 9.32 30.89
CA ARG A 222 -14.44 10.62 31.24
C ARG A 222 -15.87 10.78 30.74
N LEU A 223 -16.40 9.81 30.00
CA LEU A 223 -17.73 9.86 29.41
C LEU A 223 -18.79 9.20 30.33
N PRO A 224 -19.99 9.80 30.46
CA PRO A 224 -21.12 9.11 31.08
C PRO A 224 -21.48 7.85 30.29
N PRO A 225 -21.82 6.73 30.94
CA PRO A 225 -22.07 5.43 30.28
C PRO A 225 -23.21 5.49 29.25
N ALA A 226 -24.17 6.41 29.42
CA ALA A 226 -25.28 6.60 28.49
C ALA A 226 -24.85 7.11 27.09
N ILE A 227 -23.69 7.77 26.97
CA ILE A 227 -23.25 8.44 25.73
C ILE A 227 -22.12 7.66 25.04
N ILE A 228 -21.54 6.65 25.71
CA ILE A 228 -20.42 5.88 25.18
C ILE A 228 -20.77 5.20 23.85
N HIS A 229 -21.99 4.66 23.71
CA HIS A 229 -22.44 4.03 22.48
C HIS A 229 -22.51 5.01 21.30
N ASP A 230 -22.99 6.23 21.54
CA ASP A 230 -23.08 7.28 20.52
C ASP A 230 -21.69 7.81 20.12
N VAL A 231 -20.76 7.89 21.06
CA VAL A 231 -19.37 8.26 20.75
C VAL A 231 -18.67 7.16 19.95
N LEU A 232 -18.87 5.89 20.32
CA LEU A 232 -18.29 4.77 19.60
C LEU A 232 -18.83 4.71 18.16
N SER A 233 -20.13 4.91 17.96
CA SER A 233 -20.71 4.95 16.62
C SER A 233 -20.19 6.15 15.82
N ALA A 234 -20.05 7.32 16.43
CA ALA A 234 -19.47 8.51 15.79
C ALA A 234 -18.02 8.29 15.35
N VAL A 235 -17.18 7.70 16.21
CA VAL A 235 -15.78 7.35 15.89
C VAL A 235 -15.75 6.30 14.78
N ARG A 236 -16.57 5.25 14.87
CA ARG A 236 -16.67 4.18 13.87
C ARG A 236 -16.98 4.72 12.48
N VAL A 237 -18.02 5.56 12.36
CA VAL A 237 -18.45 6.16 11.09
C VAL A 237 -17.38 7.11 10.55
N SER A 238 -16.83 7.99 11.40
CA SER A 238 -15.81 8.95 10.98
C SER A 238 -14.53 8.26 10.51
N LEU A 239 -14.12 7.19 11.19
CA LEU A 239 -12.97 6.38 10.81
C LEU A 239 -13.21 5.63 9.50
N ALA A 240 -14.41 5.05 9.32
CA ALA A 240 -14.77 4.40 8.07
C ALA A 240 -14.67 5.36 6.88
N ILE A 241 -15.22 6.57 6.99
CA ILE A 241 -15.13 7.61 5.93
C ILE A 241 -13.67 8.01 5.69
N GLY A 242 -12.85 8.13 6.75
CA GLY A 242 -11.42 8.44 6.62
C GLY A 242 -10.66 7.36 5.84
N VAL A 243 -10.87 6.09 6.20
CA VAL A 243 -10.24 4.94 5.54
C VAL A 243 -10.72 4.81 4.09
N GLU A 244 -12.01 5.03 3.83
CA GLU A 244 -12.59 5.08 2.48
C GLU A 244 -11.86 6.08 1.59
N ARG A 245 -11.70 7.34 2.06
CA ARG A 245 -11.01 8.42 1.34
C ARG A 245 -9.52 8.12 1.13
N ALA A 246 -8.87 7.51 2.12
CA ALA A 246 -7.47 7.10 1.99
C ALA A 246 -7.30 6.03 0.89
N PHE A 247 -8.14 5.00 0.88
CA PHE A 247 -8.12 3.98 -0.18
C PHE A 247 -8.54 4.52 -1.55
N PHE A 248 -9.39 5.55 -1.60
CA PHE A 248 -9.71 6.23 -2.86
C PHE A 248 -8.47 6.91 -3.46
N LEU A 249 -7.65 7.57 -2.65
CA LEU A 249 -6.34 8.07 -3.10
C LEU A 249 -5.44 6.92 -3.59
N GLY A 250 -5.38 5.81 -2.82
CA GLY A 250 -4.64 4.62 -3.22
C GLY A 250 -5.10 4.06 -4.58
N THR A 251 -6.40 4.11 -4.86
CA THR A 251 -6.99 3.72 -6.16
C THR A 251 -6.51 4.64 -7.28
N ALA A 252 -6.52 5.96 -7.07
CA ALA A 252 -6.04 6.93 -8.05
C ALA A 252 -4.55 6.74 -8.37
N LEU A 253 -3.73 6.47 -7.35
CA LEU A 253 -2.30 6.19 -7.52
C LEU A 253 -2.05 4.85 -8.21
N ALA A 254 -2.84 3.81 -7.90
CA ALA A 254 -2.79 2.54 -8.62
C ALA A 254 -3.19 2.72 -10.10
N ALA A 255 -4.18 3.57 -10.39
CA ALA A 255 -4.62 3.86 -11.76
C ALA A 255 -3.52 4.60 -12.54
N LEU A 256 -2.80 5.53 -11.90
CA LEU A 256 -1.59 6.11 -12.47
C LEU A 256 -0.55 5.02 -12.77
N GLY A 257 -0.43 4.01 -11.90
CA GLY A 257 0.44 2.86 -12.14
C GLY A 257 0.05 2.03 -13.37
N VAL A 258 -1.24 1.92 -13.71
CA VAL A 258 -1.67 1.31 -14.99
C VAL A 258 -1.12 2.12 -16.16
N VAL A 259 -1.24 3.45 -16.12
CA VAL A 259 -0.70 4.34 -17.17
C VAL A 259 0.80 4.17 -17.30
N VAL A 260 1.53 4.16 -16.18
CA VAL A 260 2.98 3.94 -16.16
C VAL A 260 3.36 2.55 -16.72
N ALA A 261 2.59 1.51 -16.40
CA ALA A 261 2.82 0.16 -16.91
C ALA A 261 2.70 0.06 -18.44
N LEU A 262 1.92 0.94 -19.09
CA LEU A 262 1.83 0.99 -20.55
C LEU A 262 3.14 1.46 -21.21
N PHE A 263 3.96 2.25 -20.50
CA PHE A 263 5.28 2.71 -20.97
C PHE A 263 6.39 1.68 -20.76
N LEU A 264 6.08 0.53 -20.16
CA LEU A 264 7.06 -0.53 -19.97
C LEU A 264 7.53 -1.06 -21.34
N PRO A 265 8.85 -1.06 -21.62
CA PRO A 265 9.38 -1.62 -22.86
C PRO A 265 9.34 -3.15 -22.79
N GLU A 266 8.97 -3.82 -23.88
CA GLU A 266 9.05 -5.28 -24.01
C GLU A 266 10.46 -5.67 -24.47
N ILE A 267 11.29 -6.11 -23.53
CA ILE A 267 12.60 -6.69 -23.80
C ILE A 267 12.39 -8.21 -23.73
N PRO A 268 12.72 -8.98 -24.78
CA PRO A 268 12.58 -10.43 -24.73
C PRO A 268 13.41 -10.98 -23.57
N LEU A 269 12.80 -11.85 -22.75
CA LEU A 269 13.50 -12.54 -21.66
C LEU A 269 14.73 -13.25 -22.25
N ARG A 270 15.91 -13.02 -21.65
CA ARG A 270 17.12 -13.76 -22.04
C ARG A 270 16.83 -15.24 -21.89
N GLY A 271 16.76 -15.94 -23.02
CA GLY A 271 16.71 -17.40 -23.04
C GLY A 271 17.96 -17.94 -22.38
N THR A 272 17.77 -18.75 -21.34
CA THR A 272 18.82 -19.61 -20.79
C THR A 272 19.38 -20.47 -21.93
N ILE A 273 20.72 -20.63 -21.94
CA ILE A 273 21.56 -21.39 -22.89
C ILE A 273 22.14 -20.53 -24.03
N GLN A 274 23.25 -19.85 -23.72
CA GLN A 274 24.36 -19.79 -24.66
C GLN A 274 25.37 -20.84 -24.20
N ASP A 275 25.34 -22.02 -24.83
CA ASP A 275 26.45 -22.96 -24.77
C ASP A 275 27.73 -22.23 -25.20
N HIS A 276 28.71 -22.19 -24.31
CA HIS A 276 30.06 -21.82 -24.70
C HIS A 276 30.60 -22.89 -25.65
N PRO A 277 31.00 -22.58 -26.89
CA PRO A 277 31.79 -23.52 -27.66
C PRO A 277 33.17 -23.57 -27.03
N THR A 278 33.47 -24.66 -26.33
CA THR A 278 34.84 -25.08 -26.07
C THR A 278 35.42 -25.59 -27.39
N SER A 279 36.24 -24.78 -28.04
CA SER A 279 37.26 -25.24 -28.99
C SER A 279 38.63 -25.00 -28.39
#